data_AF-A0A5C3K8W5-F1
#
_entry.id   AF-A0A5C3K8W5-F1
#
_cell.length_a   1.000
_cell.length_b   1.000
_cell.length_c   1.000
_cell.angle_alpha   90.00
_cell.angle_beta   90.00
_cell.angle_gamma   90.00
#
_symmetry.space_group_name_H-M   'P 1'
#
loop_
_entity.id
_entity.type
_entity.pdbx_description
1 polymer ?
#
loop_
_entity_poly.entity_id
_entity_poly.type
_entity_poly.pdbx_seq_one_letter_code
_entity_poly.pdbx_strand_id
1 'polypeptide(L)'
;LQANIKAMITPTWTSKIPENLRQASHGKLKADQWRLLGTVYLPASLIRLWAHQRNGPTASDAIICRQQVLEITMSLFSAVSIATVHTTSEGKAELYLQHIQAYCDRVKNLYLNYQFRPNHHMAFHLSEYLCMYSPVHSWWTFPFERIIGMLQCIPTNNKLCKSPHTYVLQLSNSMDSQQSTKELLRSHLPAPATFNRFYRSPTAPLQ
;
A
#
# COMPACT_ATOMS: atom_id res chain seq x y z
N LEU A 1 10.88 -6.53 17.98
CA LEU A 1 10.36 -5.98 16.70
C LEU A 1 11.31 -4.95 16.08
N GLN A 2 11.57 -3.80 16.72
CA GLN A 2 12.48 -2.76 16.16
C GLN A 2 13.88 -3.27 15.81
N ALA A 3 14.49 -4.10 16.67
CA ALA A 3 15.79 -4.70 16.38
C ALA A 3 15.79 -5.54 15.09
N ASN A 4 14.72 -6.32 14.83
CA ASN A 4 14.60 -7.08 13.59
C ASN A 4 14.39 -6.18 12.37
N ILE A 5 13.58 -5.13 12.52
CA ILE A 5 13.35 -4.12 11.47
C ILE A 5 14.68 -3.45 11.08
N LYS A 6 15.50 -3.08 12.07
CA LYS A 6 16.81 -2.45 11.84
C LYS A 6 17.83 -3.40 11.20
N ALA A 7 17.80 -4.68 11.58
CA ALA A 7 18.70 -5.69 11.04
C ALA A 7 18.26 -6.23 9.67
N MET A 8 17.07 -5.86 9.17
CA MET A 8 16.56 -6.41 7.91
C MET A 8 17.26 -5.79 6.71
N ILE A 9 17.93 -6.63 5.93
CA ILE A 9 18.53 -6.27 4.66
C ILE A 9 17.40 -6.12 3.64
N THR A 10 17.28 -4.94 3.06
CA THR A 10 16.31 -4.63 2.01
C THR A 10 17.03 -4.21 0.74
N PRO A 11 16.45 -4.49 -0.44
CA PRO A 11 17.09 -4.11 -1.68
C PRO A 11 17.13 -2.58 -1.83
N THR A 12 18.18 -2.09 -2.49
CA THR A 12 18.51 -0.66 -2.62
C THR A 12 17.42 0.20 -3.23
N TRP A 13 16.50 -0.42 -3.98
CA TRP A 13 15.37 0.24 -4.63
C TRP A 13 14.16 0.46 -3.72
N THR A 14 14.16 -0.05 -2.48
CA THR A 14 13.08 0.19 -1.52
C THR A 14 13.30 1.47 -0.72
N SER A 15 12.20 2.15 -0.39
CA SER A 15 12.23 3.33 0.48
C SER A 15 12.77 2.97 1.86
N LYS A 16 13.72 3.75 2.39
CA LYS A 16 14.20 3.54 3.75
C LYS A 16 13.10 3.88 4.77
N ILE A 17 12.85 2.94 5.69
CA ILE A 17 12.00 3.18 6.85
C ILE A 17 12.83 3.89 7.92
N PRO A 18 12.29 4.92 8.59
CA PRO A 18 13.00 5.60 9.68
C PRO A 18 13.34 4.60 10.79
N GLU A 19 14.56 4.67 11.32
CA GLU A 19 15.00 3.75 12.39
C GLU A 19 14.19 3.93 13.69
N ASN A 20 13.61 5.12 13.90
CA ASN A 20 12.95 5.55 15.13
C ASN A 20 11.41 5.52 15.05
N LEU A 21 10.81 4.45 14.51
CA LEU A 21 9.36 4.25 14.33
C LEU A 21 8.46 4.47 15.57
N ARG A 22 9.03 4.67 16.77
CA ARG A 22 8.30 4.87 18.04
C ARG A 22 8.60 6.19 18.75
N GLN A 23 9.48 7.02 18.20
CA GLN A 23 9.80 8.31 18.83
C GLN A 23 8.88 9.40 18.25
N ALA A 24 8.27 10.18 19.14
CA ALA A 24 7.40 11.30 18.78
C ALA A 24 8.10 12.38 17.93
N SER A 25 9.44 12.36 17.88
CA SER A 25 10.28 13.28 17.11
C SER A 25 10.27 13.06 15.60
N HIS A 26 9.84 11.88 15.13
CA HIS A 26 9.77 11.61 13.70
C HIS A 26 8.36 11.91 13.20
N GLY A 27 8.23 12.89 12.31
CA GLY A 27 6.95 13.26 11.71
C GLY A 27 6.23 12.09 11.04
N LYS A 28 5.00 12.34 10.56
CA LYS A 28 4.11 11.33 9.98
C LYS A 28 4.81 10.49 8.90
N LEU A 29 4.69 9.16 9.00
CA LEU A 29 5.14 8.25 7.94
C LEU A 29 4.39 8.55 6.63
N LYS A 30 5.13 8.54 5.52
CA LYS A 30 4.55 8.66 4.17
C LYS A 30 3.80 7.38 3.80
N ALA A 31 2.84 7.48 2.87
CA ALA A 31 2.03 6.35 2.43
C ALA A 31 2.86 5.14 1.97
N ASP A 32 3.95 5.37 1.23
CA ASP A 32 4.83 4.29 0.78
C ASP A 32 5.60 3.63 1.94
N GLN A 33 5.97 4.40 2.97
CA GLN A 33 6.62 3.86 4.16
C GLN A 33 5.65 3.02 4.99
N TRP A 34 4.39 3.44 5.11
CA TRP A 34 3.33 2.62 5.73
C TRP A 34 3.12 1.32 4.97
N ARG A 35 3.05 1.39 3.64
CA ARG A 35 2.93 0.19 2.79
C ARG A 35 4.09 -0.76 3.05
N LEU A 36 5.33 -0.30 2.95
CA LEU A 36 6.52 -1.13 3.12
C LEU A 36 6.61 -1.73 4.53
N LEU A 37 6.28 -0.94 5.55
CA LEU A 37 6.23 -1.40 6.94
C LEU A 37 5.23 -2.57 7.08
N GLY A 38 4.03 -2.39 6.54
CA GLY A 38 2.94 -3.35 6.62
C GLY A 38 3.16 -4.62 5.82
N THR A 39 3.75 -4.51 4.62
CA THR A 39 3.83 -5.63 3.67
C THR A 39 5.18 -6.36 3.65
N VAL A 40 6.24 -5.77 4.19
CA VAL A 40 7.57 -6.40 4.16
C VAL A 40 8.12 -6.59 5.56
N TYR A 41 8.22 -5.49 6.31
CA TYR A 41 8.92 -5.49 7.59
C TYR A 41 8.15 -6.23 8.69
N LEU A 42 6.84 -5.97 8.82
CA LEU A 42 6.01 -6.62 9.81
C LEU A 42 5.91 -8.14 9.59
N PRO A 43 5.48 -8.68 8.43
CA PRO A 43 5.35 -10.12 8.25
C PRO A 43 6.69 -10.84 8.47
N ALA A 44 7.79 -10.34 7.89
CA ALA A 44 9.11 -10.95 8.07
C ALA A 44 9.56 -10.96 9.55
N SER A 45 9.36 -9.85 10.26
CA SER A 45 9.75 -9.75 11.67
C SER A 45 8.91 -10.64 12.58
N LEU A 46 7.60 -10.75 12.32
CA LEU A 46 6.69 -11.55 13.14
C LEU A 46 6.94 -13.04 12.93
N ILE A 47 7.15 -13.47 11.67
CA ILE A 47 7.55 -14.86 11.36
C ILE A 47 8.84 -15.20 12.10
N ARG A 48 9.88 -14.36 12.00
CA ARG A 48 11.16 -14.61 12.69
C ARG A 48 11.01 -14.70 14.22
N LEU A 49 10.13 -13.89 14.81
CA LEU A 49 9.95 -13.86 16.28
C LEU A 49 9.12 -15.04 16.80
N TRP A 50 8.09 -15.46 16.06
CA TRP A 50 7.03 -16.31 16.61
C TRP A 50 6.85 -17.65 15.89
N ALA A 51 7.40 -17.85 14.67
CA ALA A 51 7.20 -19.10 13.91
C ALA A 51 7.94 -20.32 14.50
N HIS A 52 9.06 -20.12 15.21
CA HIS A 52 9.88 -21.22 15.75
C HIS A 52 9.59 -21.55 17.23
N GLN A 53 8.56 -20.95 17.83
CA GLN A 53 8.15 -21.29 19.20
C GLN A 53 7.41 -22.64 19.14
N ARG A 54 8.03 -23.72 19.63
CA ARG A 54 7.50 -25.09 19.48
C ARG A 54 6.26 -25.27 20.37
N ASN A 55 5.13 -25.65 19.77
CA ASN A 55 3.94 -26.07 20.49
C ASN A 55 4.16 -27.48 21.06
N GLY A 56 4.86 -27.56 22.19
CA GLY A 56 4.84 -28.76 23.01
C GLY A 56 3.58 -28.80 23.88
N PRO A 57 3.28 -29.95 24.52
CA PRO A 57 2.20 -30.06 25.51
C PRO A 57 2.39 -29.15 26.74
N THR A 58 3.53 -28.45 26.85
CA THR A 58 3.87 -27.48 27.92
C THR A 58 4.04 -26.06 27.37
N ALA A 59 3.53 -25.76 26.18
CA ALA A 59 3.58 -24.40 25.64
C ALA A 59 2.75 -23.46 26.53
N SER A 60 3.37 -22.38 27.01
CA SER A 60 2.66 -21.37 27.79
C SER A 60 1.58 -20.69 26.95
N ASP A 61 0.47 -20.28 27.56
CA ASP A 61 -0.63 -19.57 26.89
C ASP A 61 -0.16 -18.35 26.07
N ALA A 62 0.91 -17.69 26.53
CA ALA A 62 1.53 -16.56 25.82
C ALA A 62 2.12 -16.94 24.45
N ILE A 63 2.62 -18.17 24.28
CA ILE A 63 3.16 -18.67 23.01
C ILE A 63 2.03 -18.92 22.02
N ILE A 64 0.97 -19.59 22.48
CA ILE A 64 -0.22 -19.89 21.68
C ILE A 64 -0.87 -18.58 21.19
N CYS A 65 -1.06 -17.62 22.09
CA CYS A 65 -1.60 -16.30 21.73
C CYS A 65 -0.75 -15.59 20.67
N ARG A 66 0.59 -15.59 20.79
CA ARG A 66 1.48 -14.99 19.79
C ARG A 66 1.36 -15.64 18.42
N GLN A 67 1.19 -16.96 18.36
CA GLN A 67 0.99 -17.67 17.10
C GLN A 67 -0.37 -17.36 16.47
N GLN A 68 -1.44 -17.28 17.27
CA GLN A 68 -2.75 -16.87 16.78
C GLN A 68 -2.70 -15.46 16.18
N VAL A 69 -2.01 -14.53 16.84
CA VAL A 69 -1.77 -13.17 16.30
C VAL A 69 -0.94 -13.22 15.01
N LEU A 70 0.07 -14.10 14.92
CA LEU A 70 0.83 -14.30 13.68
C LEU A 70 -0.09 -14.75 12.55
N GLU A 71 -0.94 -15.75 12.76
CA GLU A 71 -1.86 -16.29 11.75
C GLU A 71 -2.90 -15.26 11.29
N ILE A 72 -3.45 -14.48 12.22
CA ILE A 72 -4.32 -13.33 11.91
C ILE A 72 -3.57 -12.36 11.00
N THR A 73 -2.36 -11.99 11.37
CA THR A 73 -1.55 -11.02 10.62
C THR A 73 -1.17 -11.56 9.23
N MET A 74 -0.84 -12.85 9.13
CA MET A 74 -0.51 -13.49 7.86
C MET A 74 -1.72 -13.57 6.93
N SER A 75 -2.91 -13.87 7.46
CA SER A 75 -4.14 -13.88 6.65
C SER A 75 -4.42 -12.51 6.05
N LEU A 76 -4.32 -11.44 6.87
CA LEU A 76 -4.46 -10.07 6.39
C LEU A 76 -3.38 -9.69 5.37
N PHE A 77 -2.12 -10.06 5.62
CA PHE A 77 -1.02 -9.79 4.72
C PHE A 77 -1.20 -10.47 3.35
N SER A 78 -1.63 -11.73 3.33
CA SER A 78 -1.92 -12.46 2.11
C SER A 78 -3.05 -11.80 1.33
N ALA A 79 -4.14 -11.40 2.00
CA ALA A 79 -5.23 -10.66 1.36
C ALA A 79 -4.74 -9.35 0.71
N VAL A 80 -4.01 -8.52 1.46
CA VAL A 80 -3.47 -7.25 0.92
C VAL A 80 -2.52 -7.49 -0.26
N SER A 81 -1.68 -8.52 -0.17
CA SER A 81 -0.74 -8.87 -1.23
C SER A 81 -1.47 -9.24 -2.51
N ILE A 82 -2.55 -10.03 -2.42
CA ILE A 82 -3.37 -10.41 -3.57
C ILE A 82 -4.15 -9.19 -4.12
N ALA A 83 -4.79 -8.40 -3.27
CA ALA A 83 -5.57 -7.24 -3.73
C ALA A 83 -4.72 -6.19 -4.44
N THR A 84 -3.43 -6.12 -4.11
CA THR A 84 -2.50 -5.12 -4.68
C THR A 84 -1.66 -5.63 -5.85
N VAL A 85 -1.87 -6.86 -6.34
CA VAL A 85 -1.20 -7.29 -7.57
C VAL A 85 -1.77 -6.57 -8.79
N HIS A 86 -0.95 -6.42 -9.84
CA HIS A 86 -1.35 -5.75 -11.10
C HIS A 86 -2.18 -6.63 -12.04
N THR A 87 -2.57 -7.82 -11.62
CA THR A 87 -3.35 -8.77 -12.44
C THR A 87 -4.39 -9.44 -11.56
N THR A 88 -5.64 -9.44 -11.99
CA THR A 88 -6.74 -10.08 -11.27
C THR A 88 -7.23 -11.29 -12.06
N SER A 89 -7.83 -12.23 -11.35
CA SER A 89 -8.57 -13.35 -11.91
C SER A 89 -9.61 -13.77 -10.86
N GLU A 90 -10.65 -14.51 -11.27
CA GLU A 90 -11.66 -15.02 -10.34
C GLU A 90 -11.03 -15.83 -9.21
N GLY A 91 -10.07 -16.71 -9.52
CA GLY A 91 -9.34 -17.47 -8.50
C GLY A 91 -8.53 -16.59 -7.53
N LYS A 92 -7.99 -15.44 -7.97
CA LYS A 92 -7.33 -14.49 -7.05
C LYS A 92 -8.35 -13.76 -6.18
N ALA A 93 -9.50 -13.37 -6.73
CA ALA A 93 -10.56 -12.74 -5.97
C ALA A 93 -11.13 -13.70 -4.90
N GLU A 94 -11.26 -14.98 -5.23
CA GLU A 94 -11.66 -16.02 -4.29
C GLU A 94 -10.62 -16.23 -3.19
N LEU A 95 -9.34 -16.40 -3.55
CA LEU A 95 -8.25 -16.51 -2.56
C LEU A 95 -8.17 -15.29 -1.64
N TYR A 96 -8.37 -14.09 -2.18
CA TYR A 96 -8.48 -12.88 -1.38
C TYR A 96 -9.62 -12.97 -0.36
N LEU A 97 -10.82 -13.38 -0.80
CA LEU A 97 -11.99 -13.50 0.06
C LEU A 97 -11.76 -14.53 1.18
N GLN A 98 -11.19 -15.69 0.85
CA GLN A 98 -10.83 -16.73 1.81
C GLN A 98 -9.89 -16.18 2.91
N HIS A 99 -8.89 -15.37 2.53
CA HIS A 99 -7.98 -14.76 3.49
C HIS A 99 -8.64 -13.70 4.38
N ILE A 100 -9.57 -12.89 3.84
CA ILE A 100 -10.34 -11.91 4.63
C ILE A 100 -11.30 -12.60 5.61
N GLN A 101 -11.97 -13.67 5.17
CA GLN A 101 -12.81 -14.51 6.03
C GLN A 101 -11.99 -15.09 7.18
N ALA A 102 -10.88 -15.77 6.85
CA ALA A 102 -9.99 -16.36 7.85
C ALA A 102 -9.46 -15.30 8.84
N TYR A 103 -9.10 -14.11 8.35
CA TYR A 103 -8.69 -12.99 9.21
C TYR A 103 -9.81 -12.58 10.17
N CYS A 104 -11.03 -12.33 9.68
CA CYS A 104 -12.14 -11.86 10.51
C CYS A 104 -12.58 -12.93 11.52
N ASP A 105 -12.67 -14.20 11.11
CA ASP A 105 -13.05 -15.31 11.98
C ASP A 105 -12.04 -15.48 13.11
N ARG A 106 -10.74 -15.43 12.81
CA ARG A 106 -9.69 -15.53 13.81
C ARG A 106 -9.67 -14.34 14.76
N VAL A 107 -9.90 -13.12 14.27
CA VAL A 107 -10.03 -11.92 15.12
C VAL A 107 -11.20 -12.08 16.09
N LYS A 108 -12.36 -12.54 15.61
CA LYS A 108 -13.55 -12.77 16.45
C LYS A 108 -13.30 -13.84 17.51
N ASN A 109 -12.60 -14.92 17.15
CA ASN A 109 -12.27 -15.99 18.07
C ASN A 109 -11.25 -15.57 19.13
N LEU A 110 -10.25 -14.77 18.77
CA LEU A 110 -9.21 -14.31 19.70
C LEU A 110 -9.67 -13.14 20.57
N TYR A 111 -10.50 -12.25 20.02
CA TYR A 111 -10.99 -11.05 20.68
C TYR A 111 -12.51 -11.03 20.68
N LEU A 112 -13.13 -11.73 21.64
CA LEU A 112 -14.59 -11.93 21.72
C LEU A 112 -15.42 -10.63 21.68
N ASN A 113 -14.87 -9.53 22.22
CA ASN A 113 -15.53 -8.23 22.27
C ASN A 113 -15.09 -7.27 21.15
N TYR A 114 -14.46 -7.77 20.09
CA TYR A 114 -14.00 -6.94 18.98
C TYR A 114 -15.17 -6.41 18.16
N GLN A 115 -15.24 -5.09 18.00
CA GLN A 115 -16.25 -4.43 17.18
C GLN A 115 -15.72 -4.16 15.79
N PHE A 116 -16.25 -4.88 14.81
CA PHE A 116 -15.88 -4.70 13.40
C PHE A 116 -16.33 -3.32 12.90
N ARG A 117 -15.41 -2.65 12.21
CA ARG A 117 -15.64 -1.34 11.57
C ARG A 117 -16.19 -1.53 10.16
N PRO A 118 -16.88 -0.54 9.57
CA PRO A 118 -17.34 -0.58 8.18
C PRO A 118 -16.25 -0.97 7.18
N ASN A 119 -14.99 -0.58 7.42
CA ASN A 119 -13.86 -0.99 6.58
C ASN A 119 -13.69 -2.51 6.47
N HIS A 120 -14.03 -3.28 7.51
CA HIS A 120 -14.01 -4.75 7.44
C HIS A 120 -15.10 -5.25 6.50
N HIS A 121 -16.31 -4.70 6.59
CA HIS A 121 -17.40 -5.01 5.66
C HIS A 121 -17.03 -4.67 4.22
N MET A 122 -16.45 -3.48 3.98
CA MET A 122 -15.95 -3.11 2.64
C MET A 122 -14.86 -4.04 2.13
N ALA A 123 -14.04 -4.61 3.01
CA ALA A 123 -13.02 -5.58 2.61
C ALA A 123 -13.63 -6.87 2.05
N PHE A 124 -14.84 -7.28 2.46
CA PHE A 124 -15.53 -8.43 1.86
C PHE A 124 -15.98 -8.14 0.42
N HIS A 125 -16.52 -6.95 0.15
CA HIS A 125 -16.95 -6.55 -1.20
C HIS A 125 -15.79 -6.36 -2.18
N LEU A 126 -14.55 -6.25 -1.68
CA LEU A 126 -13.40 -6.05 -2.54
C LEU A 126 -13.17 -7.23 -3.52
N SER A 127 -13.56 -8.46 -3.17
CA SER A 127 -13.47 -9.60 -4.11
C SER A 127 -14.36 -9.40 -5.33
N GLU A 128 -15.60 -8.95 -5.14
CA GLU A 128 -16.54 -8.63 -6.22
C GLU A 128 -15.98 -7.51 -7.11
N TYR A 129 -15.38 -6.49 -6.48
CA TYR A 129 -14.77 -5.37 -7.20
C TYR A 129 -13.53 -5.78 -7.99
N LEU A 130 -12.75 -6.73 -7.48
CA LEU A 130 -11.61 -7.30 -8.21
C LEU A 130 -12.06 -8.06 -9.46
N CYS A 131 -13.27 -8.64 -9.48
CA CYS A 131 -13.84 -9.27 -10.67
C CYS A 131 -14.41 -8.23 -11.65
N MET A 132 -15.11 -7.21 -11.14
CA MET A 132 -15.81 -6.24 -12.00
C MET A 132 -14.90 -5.14 -12.58
N TYR A 133 -13.98 -4.60 -11.79
CA TYR A 133 -13.24 -3.37 -12.13
C TYR A 133 -11.76 -3.59 -12.42
N SER A 134 -11.33 -4.85 -12.52
CA SER A 134 -9.91 -5.20 -12.67
C SER A 134 -9.10 -4.87 -11.39
N PRO A 135 -7.75 -5.00 -11.37
CA PRO A 135 -6.94 -4.74 -10.17
C PRO A 135 -7.19 -3.38 -9.52
N VAL A 136 -7.00 -3.29 -8.19
CA VAL A 136 -7.23 -2.07 -7.39
C VAL A 136 -6.56 -0.83 -7.97
N HIS A 137 -5.36 -0.98 -8.54
CA HIS A 137 -4.61 0.13 -9.14
C HIS A 137 -5.35 0.83 -10.29
N SER A 138 -6.30 0.16 -10.93
CA SER A 138 -7.11 0.71 -12.02
C SER A 138 -8.15 1.73 -11.54
N TRP A 139 -8.56 1.67 -10.27
CA TRP A 139 -9.69 2.45 -9.75
C TRP A 139 -9.43 3.05 -8.36
N TRP A 140 -8.23 2.89 -7.79
CA TRP A 140 -7.86 3.53 -6.53
C TRP A 140 -7.87 5.07 -6.61
N THR A 141 -8.00 5.73 -5.46
CA THR A 141 -8.20 7.18 -5.39
C THR A 141 -6.92 8.02 -5.53
N PHE A 142 -5.73 7.41 -5.38
CA PHE A 142 -4.45 8.13 -5.40
C PHE A 142 -4.19 9.02 -6.63
N PRO A 143 -4.54 8.63 -7.87
CA PRO A 143 -4.41 9.49 -9.03
C PRO A 143 -5.30 10.73 -8.92
N PHE A 144 -6.52 10.57 -8.42
CA PHE A 144 -7.46 11.67 -8.23
C PHE A 144 -7.02 12.60 -7.11
N GLU A 145 -6.53 12.08 -5.98
CA GLU A 145 -5.94 12.88 -4.90
C GLU A 145 -4.78 13.76 -5.39
N ARG A 146 -3.94 13.22 -6.28
CA ARG A 146 -2.88 13.98 -6.92
C ARG A 146 -3.43 15.12 -7.78
N ILE A 147 -4.47 14.85 -8.58
CA ILE A 147 -5.12 15.86 -9.41
C ILE A 147 -5.76 16.94 -8.54
N ILE A 148 -6.46 16.56 -7.46
CA ILE A 148 -7.05 17.50 -6.50
C ILE A 148 -5.98 18.39 -5.90
N GLY A 149 -4.85 17.82 -5.45
CA GLY A 149 -3.72 18.61 -4.94
C GLY A 149 -3.15 19.57 -5.98
N MET A 150 -3.07 19.16 -7.25
CA MET A 150 -2.66 20.05 -8.34
C MET A 150 -3.66 21.18 -8.58
N LEU A 151 -4.97 20.87 -8.56
CA LEU A 151 -6.04 21.85 -8.70
C LEU A 151 -6.02 22.87 -7.55
N GLN A 152 -5.72 22.44 -6.33
CA GLN A 152 -5.58 23.32 -5.17
C GLN A 152 -4.39 24.29 -5.30
N CYS A 153 -3.34 23.92 -6.05
CA CYS A 153 -2.20 24.80 -6.32
C CYS A 153 -2.47 25.83 -7.41
N ILE A 154 -3.58 25.71 -8.16
CA ILE A 154 -3.96 26.72 -9.15
C ILE A 154 -4.57 27.90 -8.39
N PRO A 155 -4.01 29.12 -8.51
CA PRO A 155 -4.57 30.29 -7.84
C PRO A 155 -5.92 30.64 -8.48
N THR A 156 -7.00 30.08 -7.95
CA THR A 156 -8.36 30.52 -8.20
C THR A 156 -8.57 31.77 -7.34
N ASN A 157 -8.31 32.95 -7.91
CA ASN A 157 -8.53 34.24 -7.26
C ASN A 157 -10.04 34.53 -7.03
N ASN A 158 -10.89 33.50 -6.83
CA ASN A 158 -12.35 33.55 -6.77
C ASN A 158 -13.02 34.40 -7.88
N LYS A 159 -12.30 34.66 -8.97
CA LYS A 159 -12.81 35.38 -10.12
C LYS A 159 -13.49 34.37 -11.03
N LEU A 160 -14.81 34.33 -10.96
CA LEU A 160 -15.68 33.64 -11.93
C LEU A 160 -15.65 34.40 -13.27
N CYS A 161 -14.50 34.46 -13.94
CA CYS A 161 -14.41 34.92 -15.33
C CYS A 161 -13.02 34.64 -15.91
N LYS A 162 -12.71 33.36 -16.15
CA LYS A 162 -11.74 32.97 -17.18
C LYS A 162 -12.39 31.86 -17.98
N SER A 163 -12.31 31.93 -19.30
CA SER A 163 -12.94 30.94 -20.16
C SER A 163 -12.43 29.54 -19.83
N PRO A 164 -13.21 28.46 -20.04
CA PRO A 164 -12.77 27.08 -19.81
C PRO A 164 -11.40 26.78 -20.44
N HIS A 165 -11.11 27.42 -21.57
CA HIS A 165 -9.84 27.32 -22.29
C HIS A 165 -8.63 27.80 -21.47
N THR A 166 -8.76 28.87 -20.67
CA THR A 166 -7.66 29.35 -19.83
C THR A 166 -7.30 28.38 -18.71
N TYR A 167 -8.30 27.68 -18.15
CA TYR A 167 -8.06 26.65 -17.14
C TYR A 167 -7.34 25.44 -17.73
N VAL A 168 -7.73 25.00 -18.93
CA VAL A 168 -7.05 23.90 -19.64
C VAL A 168 -5.59 24.27 -19.95
N LEU A 169 -5.32 25.50 -20.38
CA LEU A 169 -3.95 25.96 -20.64
C LEU A 169 -3.10 26.09 -19.36
N GLN A 170 -3.69 26.55 -18.25
CA GLN A 170 -2.97 26.59 -16.97
C GLN A 170 -2.70 25.18 -16.43
N LEU A 171 -3.64 24.25 -16.62
CA LEU A 171 -3.45 22.85 -16.29
C LEU A 171 -2.35 22.22 -17.15
N SER A 172 -2.39 22.38 -18.48
CA SER A 172 -1.36 21.84 -19.38
C SER A 172 0.01 22.39 -19.03
N ASN A 173 0.14 23.70 -18.84
CA ASN A 173 1.41 24.34 -18.47
C ASN A 173 1.92 23.86 -17.10
N SER A 174 1.02 23.63 -16.13
CA SER A 174 1.40 23.06 -14.84
C SER A 174 1.80 21.58 -14.95
N MET A 175 1.18 20.82 -15.85
CA MET A 175 1.56 19.43 -16.13
C MET A 175 2.93 19.36 -16.82
N ASP A 176 3.17 20.21 -17.81
CA ASP A 176 4.43 20.30 -18.55
C ASP A 176 5.58 20.79 -17.66
N SER A 177 5.33 21.78 -16.80
CA SER A 177 6.30 22.23 -15.78
C SER A 177 6.69 21.10 -14.83
N GLN A 178 5.71 20.31 -14.36
CA GLN A 178 5.95 19.14 -13.50
C GLN A 178 6.65 18.00 -14.24
N GLN A 179 6.39 17.83 -15.54
CA GLN A 179 7.05 16.84 -16.40
C GLN A 179 8.51 17.23 -16.64
N SER A 180 8.76 18.50 -17.00
CA SER A 180 10.09 19.06 -17.24
C SER A 180 10.96 19.06 -15.99
N THR A 181 10.41 19.43 -14.83
CA THR A 181 11.12 19.33 -13.54
C THR A 181 11.43 17.89 -13.15
N LYS A 182 10.54 16.93 -13.46
CA LYS A 182 10.82 15.50 -13.28
C LYS A 182 11.88 15.00 -14.26
N GLU A 183 11.91 15.49 -15.49
CA GLU A 183 12.93 15.14 -16.49
C GLU A 183 14.30 15.72 -16.13
N LEU A 184 14.37 16.96 -15.65
CA LEU A 184 15.58 17.57 -15.09
C LEU A 184 16.09 16.81 -13.85
N LEU A 185 15.18 16.32 -13.00
CA LEU A 185 15.55 15.48 -11.87
C LEU A 185 16.02 14.07 -12.30
N ARG A 186 15.54 13.56 -13.45
CA ARG A 186 16.03 12.29 -14.06
C ARG A 186 17.41 12.45 -14.72
N SER A 187 17.74 13.63 -15.25
CA SER A 187 19.05 13.87 -15.90
C SER A 187 20.19 14.10 -14.91
N HIS A 188 19.89 14.51 -13.67
CA HIS A 188 20.90 14.84 -12.66
C HIS A 188 21.05 13.81 -11.52
N LEU A 189 20.26 12.74 -11.50
CA LEU A 189 20.37 11.65 -10.53
C LEU A 189 20.53 10.30 -11.25
N PRO A 190 21.49 9.44 -10.89
CA PRO A 190 21.57 8.09 -11.45
C PRO A 190 20.27 7.36 -11.14
N ALA A 191 19.55 6.98 -12.19
CA ALA A 191 18.18 6.50 -12.12
C ALA A 191 18.04 5.29 -11.16
N PRO A 192 17.22 5.36 -10.10
CA PRO A 192 16.74 4.17 -9.42
C PRO A 192 15.74 3.46 -10.35
N ALA A 193 15.95 2.17 -10.60
CA ALA A 193 15.14 1.32 -11.49
C ALA A 193 13.63 1.24 -11.15
N THR A 194 13.16 1.94 -10.11
CA THR A 194 11.75 1.95 -9.66
C THR A 194 10.83 2.81 -10.50
N PHE A 195 11.34 3.87 -11.15
CA PHE A 195 10.48 4.82 -11.85
C PHE A 195 9.96 4.26 -13.20
N ASN A 196 10.79 3.50 -13.91
CA ASN A 196 10.45 2.96 -15.24
C ASN A 196 9.42 1.81 -15.21
N ARG A 197 9.04 1.32 -14.02
CA ARG A 197 8.04 0.25 -13.88
C ARG A 197 6.60 0.75 -13.96
N PHE A 198 6.34 2.01 -13.62
CA PHE A 198 4.97 2.53 -13.46
C PHE A 198 4.45 3.35 -14.66
N TYR A 199 5.32 3.75 -15.61
CA TYR A 199 4.95 4.65 -16.71
C TYR A 199 5.61 4.25 -18.05
N ARG A 200 5.56 2.98 -18.45
CA ARG A 200 5.79 2.65 -19.87
C ARG A 200 4.60 3.15 -20.68
N SER A 201 4.85 4.15 -21.53
CA SER A 201 3.93 4.53 -22.60
C SER A 201 3.80 3.37 -23.60
N PRO A 202 2.59 3.00 -24.06
CA PRO A 202 2.40 2.04 -25.13
C PRO A 202 2.67 2.71 -26.47
N THR A 203 3.94 2.98 -26.77
CA THR A 203 4.37 3.40 -28.12
C THR A 203 5.72 2.76 -28.42
N ALA A 204 5.66 1.53 -28.93
CA ALA A 204 6.70 1.01 -29.81
C ALA A 204 5.99 0.59 -31.11
N PRO A 205 6.36 1.15 -32.27
CA PRO A 205 5.87 0.63 -33.54
C PRO A 205 6.48 -0.75 -33.78
N LEU A 206 5.67 -1.65 -34.32
CA LEU A 206 6.13 -2.90 -34.92
C LEU A 206 7.12 -2.56 -36.04
N GLN A 207 8.35 -3.05 -35.91
CA GLN A 207 9.20 -3.42 -37.03
C GLN A 207 9.52 -4.91 -36.90
#